data_AF-A0AAX6BQ81-F1
#
_entry.id   AF-A0AAX6BQ81-F1
#
_cell.length_a   1.000
_cell.length_b   1.000
_cell.length_c   1.000
_cell.angle_alpha   90.00
_cell.angle_beta   90.00
_cell.angle_gamma   90.00
#
_symmetry.space_group_name_H-M   'P 1'
#
loop_
_entity.id
_entity.type
_entity.pdbx_description
1 polymer ?
#
loop_
_entity_poly.entity_id
_entity_poly.type
_entity_poly.pdbx_seq_one_letter_code
_entity_poly.pdbx_strand_id
1 'polypeptide(L)'
;MGKLAEKKTAIFSKVQKNDQWFKENASMNTSFDVGVRKLLILDREVHIYYVTGLCDSSFIIEIAKVLIQINDNEVERAKLKDIVENRLIHQQVKPLKTLDDGMVSVLSGLLFVLIDGEEVGFEVDVRTYPGRSPEEADTEKVIRGARDGYTENIIINTALTRRRIRDGRFRFEIMKVGERSKLDVAIGYINGVADPGLVKLIKDELEAIDIDGLPMADKSIEEFLVKQGINPFPMVRYTERPDTAAAHVLEGHVIIITDTSPSVIITPTTLFHHVQHAEEYRQSPSVGTFIRWIRFLGILASLFLLPLWLLFVLEPDLLPAKLQFIGPNEETNIPTVVQIFLADFGIEFLRMAAIHTPTPLATAMGLIAAALIGQIAIDVGLFVPEVILYVAIAAIGSFATPSYELAVANKMLRLFLLIFVAAFHTPGFLIATTCIILYMARLKSLNTPYLWPFLPFNPQALWQILIRTPVPGANPRPSIVHPQDKDRQPAKP
;
A
#
# COMPACT_ATOMS: atom_id res chain seq x y z
N MET A 1 -9.07 -4.04 -33.12
CA MET A 1 -10.43 -4.50 -33.49
C MET A 1 -10.57 -5.94 -33.04
N GLY A 2 -11.63 -6.26 -32.28
CA GLY A 2 -12.06 -7.63 -31.98
C GLY A 2 -11.54 -8.25 -30.68
N LYS A 3 -11.93 -7.72 -29.52
CA LYS A 3 -12.32 -8.64 -28.43
C LYS A 3 -13.75 -9.05 -28.74
N LEU A 4 -14.08 -10.33 -28.55
CA LEU A 4 -15.45 -10.79 -28.33
C LEU A 4 -16.14 -9.74 -27.45
N ALA A 5 -17.09 -9.00 -28.03
CA ALA A 5 -18.01 -8.25 -27.21
C ALA A 5 -18.73 -9.32 -26.40
N GLU A 6 -18.31 -9.51 -25.13
CA GLU A 6 -19.16 -10.17 -24.16
C GLU A 6 -20.55 -9.58 -24.36
N LYS A 7 -21.51 -10.46 -24.65
CA LYS A 7 -22.85 -10.06 -25.03
C LYS A 7 -23.43 -9.28 -23.85
N LYS A 8 -23.37 -7.94 -23.94
CA LYS A 8 -23.81 -7.07 -22.86
C LYS A 8 -25.22 -7.45 -22.45
N THR A 9 -25.44 -7.54 -21.15
CA THR A 9 -26.71 -7.93 -20.57
C THR A 9 -27.68 -6.76 -20.72
N ALA A 10 -28.79 -6.98 -21.44
CA ALA A 10 -29.86 -6.00 -21.53
C ALA A 10 -30.51 -5.77 -20.15
N ILE A 11 -31.02 -4.57 -19.91
CA ILE A 11 -31.77 -4.26 -18.68
C ILE A 11 -33.05 -5.08 -18.67
N PHE A 12 -33.30 -5.80 -17.58
CA PHE A 12 -34.54 -6.55 -17.40
C PHE A 12 -35.66 -5.59 -17.02
N SER A 13 -36.85 -5.77 -17.58
CA SER A 13 -38.02 -4.93 -17.26
C SER A 13 -38.45 -5.05 -15.79
N LYS A 14 -38.13 -6.18 -15.12
CA LYS A 14 -38.40 -6.37 -13.68
C LYS A 14 -37.16 -6.01 -12.86
N VAL A 15 -37.23 -4.97 -12.01
CA VAL A 15 -36.02 -4.43 -11.35
C VAL A 15 -35.37 -5.42 -10.38
N GLN A 16 -36.14 -6.33 -9.76
CA GLN A 16 -35.54 -7.30 -8.83
C GLN A 16 -34.59 -8.29 -9.54
N LYS A 17 -34.74 -8.51 -10.85
CA LYS A 17 -33.75 -9.27 -11.65
C LYS A 17 -32.47 -8.46 -11.87
N ASN A 18 -32.59 -7.14 -12.06
CA ASN A 18 -31.43 -6.25 -12.16
C ASN A 18 -30.66 -6.21 -10.83
N ASP A 19 -31.35 -6.15 -9.68
CA ASP A 19 -30.72 -6.24 -8.35
C ASP A 19 -29.89 -7.51 -8.20
N GLN A 20 -30.46 -8.65 -8.60
CA GLN A 20 -29.75 -9.93 -8.52
C GLN A 20 -28.50 -9.92 -9.42
N TRP A 21 -28.61 -9.38 -10.62
CA TRP A 21 -27.47 -9.24 -11.53
C TRP A 21 -26.36 -8.37 -10.93
N PHE A 22 -26.69 -7.23 -10.31
CA PHE A 22 -25.70 -6.38 -9.64
C PHE A 22 -25.09 -7.05 -8.39
N LYS A 23 -25.85 -7.85 -7.64
CA LYS A 23 -25.30 -8.63 -6.52
C LYS A 23 -24.25 -9.64 -6.98
N GLU A 24 -24.49 -10.30 -8.11
CA GLU A 24 -23.58 -11.31 -8.68
C GLU A 24 -22.36 -10.66 -9.34
N ASN A 25 -22.53 -9.58 -10.10
CA ASN A 25 -21.50 -9.01 -10.98
C ASN A 25 -20.80 -7.76 -10.42
N ALA A 26 -21.45 -6.98 -9.57
CA ALA A 26 -20.93 -5.73 -9.01
C ALA A 26 -20.75 -5.79 -7.48
N SER A 27 -20.82 -6.99 -6.89
CA SER A 27 -20.58 -7.22 -5.46
C SER A 27 -21.48 -6.39 -4.53
N MET A 28 -22.69 -6.09 -4.99
CA MET A 28 -23.66 -5.13 -4.44
C MET A 28 -24.37 -5.59 -3.14
N ASN A 29 -23.63 -6.26 -2.25
CA ASN A 29 -24.09 -6.75 -0.93
C ASN A 29 -22.91 -7.24 -0.11
N THR A 30 -21.89 -7.77 -0.79
CA THR A 30 -20.63 -8.15 -0.17
C THR A 30 -19.73 -6.95 0.07
N SER A 31 -19.75 -5.98 -0.85
CA SER A 31 -18.96 -4.75 -0.73
C SER A 31 -19.78 -3.68 0.00
N PHE A 32 -19.29 -3.15 1.11
CA PHE A 32 -20.06 -2.20 1.92
C PHE A 32 -20.23 -0.82 1.24
N ASP A 33 -19.35 -0.50 0.31
CA ASP A 33 -19.32 0.77 -0.41
C ASP A 33 -20.25 0.81 -1.64
N VAL A 34 -20.83 -0.32 -2.07
CA VAL A 34 -21.80 -0.35 -3.19
C VAL A 34 -23.22 -0.44 -2.63
N GLY A 35 -24.04 0.57 -2.90
CA GLY A 35 -25.39 0.70 -2.33
C GLY A 35 -26.49 0.77 -3.38
N VAL A 36 -27.72 0.50 -2.93
CA VAL A 36 -28.95 0.86 -3.64
C VAL A 36 -29.92 1.56 -2.72
N ARG A 37 -30.50 2.63 -3.22
CA ARG A 37 -31.68 3.25 -2.64
C ARG A 37 -32.90 2.87 -3.45
N LYS A 38 -33.87 2.21 -2.80
CA LYS A 38 -35.14 1.84 -3.40
C LYS A 38 -36.22 2.84 -2.99
N LEU A 39 -36.95 3.36 -3.97
CA LEU A 39 -38.05 4.30 -3.80
C LEU A 39 -39.29 3.73 -4.47
N LEU A 40 -40.46 4.00 -3.91
CA LEU A 40 -41.74 3.67 -4.54
C LEU A 40 -42.33 4.94 -5.14
N ILE A 41 -42.48 4.97 -6.47
CA ILE A 41 -42.98 6.13 -7.21
C ILE A 41 -44.15 5.67 -8.08
N LEU A 42 -45.35 6.22 -7.84
CA LEU A 42 -46.60 5.89 -8.53
C LEU A 42 -46.85 4.37 -8.64
N ASP A 43 -46.65 3.65 -7.52
CA ASP A 43 -46.75 2.18 -7.37
C ASP A 43 -45.72 1.36 -8.16
N ARG A 44 -44.63 1.98 -8.63
CA ARG A 44 -43.50 1.29 -9.27
C ARG A 44 -42.21 1.51 -8.49
N GLU A 45 -41.37 0.48 -8.43
CA GLU A 45 -40.07 0.58 -7.77
C GLU A 45 -39.08 1.35 -8.66
N VAL A 46 -38.38 2.31 -8.06
CA VAL A 46 -37.26 3.03 -8.67
C VAL A 46 -36.02 2.80 -7.83
N HIS A 47 -34.99 2.20 -8.42
CA HIS A 47 -33.75 1.84 -7.76
C HIS A 47 -32.62 2.77 -8.21
N ILE A 48 -31.94 3.38 -7.26
CA ILE A 48 -30.79 4.26 -7.48
C ILE A 48 -29.54 3.54 -6.94
N TYR A 49 -28.66 3.13 -7.83
CA TYR A 49 -27.40 2.45 -7.52
C TYR A 49 -26.27 3.48 -7.44
N TYR A 50 -25.37 3.31 -6.46
CA TYR A 50 -24.29 4.26 -6.19
C TYR A 50 -23.09 3.58 -5.51
N VAL A 51 -21.94 4.26 -5.53
CA VAL A 51 -20.77 3.91 -4.72
C VAL A 51 -20.54 5.00 -3.68
N THR A 52 -20.62 4.62 -2.40
CA THR A 52 -20.36 5.48 -1.26
C THR A 52 -18.94 6.03 -1.32
N GLY A 53 -18.77 7.34 -1.14
CA GLY A 53 -17.48 8.02 -1.21
C GLY A 53 -17.01 8.45 -2.60
N LEU A 54 -17.68 8.00 -3.68
CA LEU A 54 -17.49 8.52 -5.05
C LEU A 54 -18.63 9.41 -5.54
N CYS A 55 -19.76 9.41 -4.83
CA CYS A 55 -20.94 10.23 -5.12
C CYS A 55 -21.15 11.27 -4.02
N ASP A 56 -21.64 12.45 -4.38
CA ASP A 56 -22.11 13.43 -3.38
C ASP A 56 -23.43 12.97 -2.75
N SER A 57 -23.44 12.82 -1.43
CA SER A 57 -24.67 12.46 -0.71
C SER A 57 -25.75 13.55 -0.83
N SER A 58 -25.35 14.81 -0.98
CA SER A 58 -26.28 15.95 -1.09
C SER A 58 -27.09 15.85 -2.38
N PHE A 59 -26.44 15.55 -3.51
CA PHE A 59 -27.12 15.36 -4.79
C PHE A 59 -28.02 14.13 -4.80
N ILE A 60 -27.60 13.02 -4.17
CA ILE A 60 -28.46 11.83 -4.04
C ILE A 60 -29.73 12.17 -3.25
N ILE A 61 -29.61 12.90 -2.15
CA ILE A 61 -30.75 13.32 -1.32
C ILE A 61 -31.69 14.24 -2.12
N GLU A 62 -31.14 15.19 -2.88
CA GLU A 62 -31.93 16.11 -3.71
C GLU A 62 -32.69 15.37 -4.81
N ILE A 63 -32.03 14.50 -5.57
CA ILE A 63 -32.66 13.65 -6.59
C ILE A 63 -33.75 12.78 -5.95
N ALA A 64 -33.47 12.13 -4.82
CA ALA A 64 -34.46 11.31 -4.13
C ALA A 64 -35.69 12.11 -3.68
N LYS A 65 -35.50 13.34 -3.17
CA LYS A 65 -36.61 14.24 -2.79
C LYS A 65 -37.49 14.60 -3.99
N VAL A 66 -36.88 15.03 -5.10
CA VAL A 66 -37.60 15.38 -6.33
C VAL A 66 -38.38 14.18 -6.86
N LEU A 67 -37.79 12.99 -6.83
CA LEU A 67 -38.44 11.76 -7.26
C LEU A 67 -39.62 11.35 -6.35
N ILE A 68 -39.50 11.52 -5.03
CA ILE A 68 -40.60 11.22 -4.10
C ILE A 68 -41.77 12.20 -4.29
N GLN A 69 -41.50 13.48 -4.54
CA GLN A 69 -42.53 14.51 -4.77
C GLN A 69 -43.40 14.24 -6.01
N ILE A 70 -42.99 13.34 -6.91
CA ILE A 70 -43.82 12.90 -8.05
C ILE A 70 -45.12 12.26 -7.54
N ASN A 71 -45.08 11.54 -6.41
CA ASN A 71 -46.26 10.90 -5.83
C ASN A 71 -47.37 11.87 -5.44
N ASP A 72 -47.00 13.11 -5.10
CA ASP A 72 -47.95 14.13 -4.65
C ASP A 72 -48.53 14.94 -5.82
N ASN A 73 -47.81 15.02 -6.94
CA ASN A 73 -48.08 15.97 -8.02
C ASN A 73 -48.52 15.33 -9.34
N GLU A 74 -48.26 14.04 -9.53
CA GLU A 74 -48.54 13.34 -10.79
C GLU A 74 -49.48 12.16 -10.57
N VAL A 75 -50.35 11.89 -11.55
CA VAL A 75 -51.29 10.76 -11.51
C VAL A 75 -51.04 9.79 -12.68
N GLU A 76 -50.32 10.24 -13.72
CA GLU A 76 -50.10 9.48 -14.96
C GLU A 76 -49.00 8.40 -14.83
N ARG A 77 -49.39 7.23 -14.32
CA ARG A 77 -48.51 6.07 -14.15
C ARG A 77 -47.86 5.56 -15.44
N ALA A 78 -48.55 5.73 -16.58
CA ALA A 78 -48.11 5.19 -17.87
C ALA A 78 -46.88 5.91 -18.44
N LYS A 79 -46.62 7.16 -18.01
CA LYS A 79 -45.48 7.97 -18.47
C LYS A 79 -44.38 8.11 -17.42
N LEU A 80 -44.34 7.22 -16.43
CA LEU A 80 -43.40 7.34 -15.31
C LEU A 80 -41.96 7.50 -15.77
N LYS A 81 -41.54 6.77 -16.81
CA LYS A 81 -40.20 6.89 -17.38
C LYS A 81 -39.89 8.31 -17.85
N ASP A 82 -40.74 8.90 -18.67
CA ASP A 82 -40.54 10.26 -19.21
C ASP A 82 -40.60 11.31 -18.10
N ILE A 83 -41.46 11.11 -17.10
CA ILE A 83 -41.55 11.96 -15.91
C ILE A 83 -40.24 11.88 -15.12
N VAL A 84 -39.74 10.68 -14.83
CA VAL A 84 -38.49 10.48 -14.08
C VAL A 84 -37.31 11.07 -14.85
N GLU A 85 -37.19 10.81 -16.16
CA GLU A 85 -36.13 11.37 -17.01
C GLU A 85 -36.11 12.91 -16.94
N ASN A 86 -37.27 13.55 -17.05
CA ASN A 86 -37.41 15.00 -16.95
C ASN A 86 -37.15 15.55 -15.53
N ARG A 87 -37.36 14.74 -14.50
CA ARG A 87 -37.20 15.12 -13.08
C ARG A 87 -35.83 14.75 -12.50
N LEU A 88 -35.00 14.03 -13.24
CA LEU A 88 -33.57 13.91 -12.95
C LEU A 88 -32.87 15.23 -13.33
N ILE A 89 -33.03 16.25 -12.49
CA ILE A 89 -32.53 17.61 -12.75
C ILE A 89 -31.00 17.61 -12.59
N HIS A 90 -30.28 17.22 -13.63
CA HIS A 90 -28.83 17.27 -13.72
C HIS A 90 -28.39 17.60 -15.15
N GLN A 91 -27.25 18.26 -15.32
CA GLN A 91 -26.75 18.67 -16.65
C GLN A 91 -26.40 17.48 -17.55
N GLN A 92 -26.00 16.36 -16.94
CA GLN A 92 -25.60 15.14 -17.63
C GLN A 92 -26.45 13.98 -17.15
N VAL A 93 -27.53 13.73 -17.89
CA VAL A 93 -28.36 12.53 -17.78
C VAL A 93 -28.32 11.82 -19.12
N LYS A 94 -28.06 10.51 -19.11
CA LYS A 94 -28.02 9.73 -20.36
C LYS A 94 -28.76 8.41 -20.19
N PRO A 95 -29.59 8.01 -21.16
CA PRO A 95 -30.23 6.70 -21.15
C PRO A 95 -29.22 5.59 -21.49
N LEU A 96 -29.26 4.51 -20.73
CA LEU A 96 -28.50 3.28 -20.94
C LEU A 96 -29.45 2.11 -21.17
N LYS A 97 -29.02 1.14 -21.98
CA LYS A 97 -29.82 -0.06 -22.33
C LYS A 97 -29.25 -1.36 -21.77
N THR A 98 -28.07 -1.33 -21.17
CA THR A 98 -27.36 -2.52 -20.71
C THR A 98 -26.87 -2.35 -19.28
N LEU A 99 -26.94 -3.43 -18.50
CA LEU A 99 -26.50 -3.46 -17.11
C LEU A 99 -24.98 -3.31 -16.96
N ASP A 100 -24.20 -3.81 -17.92
CA ASP A 100 -22.73 -3.67 -17.92
C ASP A 100 -22.29 -2.20 -17.98
N ASP A 101 -22.93 -1.40 -18.84
CA ASP A 101 -22.67 0.04 -18.92
C ASP A 101 -23.10 0.74 -17.63
N GLY A 102 -24.26 0.35 -17.07
CA GLY A 102 -24.72 0.85 -15.77
C GLY A 102 -23.73 0.54 -14.63
N MET A 103 -23.17 -0.68 -14.60
CA MET A 103 -22.15 -1.09 -13.64
C MET A 103 -20.88 -0.24 -13.77
N VAL A 104 -20.38 -0.02 -14.99
CA VAL A 104 -19.22 0.84 -15.23
C VAL A 104 -19.49 2.27 -14.75
N SER A 105 -20.70 2.79 -14.97
CA SER A 105 -21.10 4.12 -14.49
C SER A 105 -21.14 4.18 -12.96
N VAL A 106 -21.75 3.21 -12.29
CA VAL A 106 -21.77 3.10 -10.82
C VAL A 106 -20.35 3.03 -10.24
N LEU A 107 -19.51 2.12 -10.76
CA LEU A 107 -18.12 1.96 -10.30
C LEU A 107 -17.22 3.16 -10.65
N SER A 108 -17.67 4.02 -11.56
CA SER A 108 -17.01 5.29 -11.87
C SER A 108 -17.50 6.46 -11.00
N GLY A 109 -18.47 6.23 -10.11
CA GLY A 109 -19.05 7.22 -9.19
C GLY A 109 -20.29 7.95 -9.72
N LEU A 110 -20.87 7.54 -10.85
CA LEU A 110 -22.15 8.06 -11.32
C LEU A 110 -23.31 7.32 -10.63
N LEU A 111 -24.50 7.91 -10.59
CA LEU A 111 -25.71 7.17 -10.24
C LEU A 111 -26.20 6.39 -11.45
N PHE A 112 -26.76 5.23 -11.19
CA PHE A 112 -27.55 4.50 -12.18
C PHE A 112 -28.96 4.30 -11.63
N VAL A 113 -29.96 4.78 -12.37
CA VAL A 113 -31.38 4.77 -11.96
C VAL A 113 -32.14 3.80 -12.85
N LEU A 114 -32.81 2.83 -12.24
CA LEU A 114 -33.68 1.85 -12.90
C LEU A 114 -35.12 2.00 -12.42
N ILE A 115 -36.07 1.81 -13.34
CA ILE A 115 -37.51 1.94 -13.08
C ILE A 115 -38.18 0.61 -13.40
N ASP A 116 -39.08 0.17 -12.54
CA ASP A 116 -39.83 -1.08 -12.75
C ASP A 116 -40.80 -0.99 -13.93
N GLY A 117 -40.78 -2.03 -14.75
CA GLY A 117 -41.47 -2.10 -16.04
C GLY A 117 -40.67 -1.56 -17.23
N GLU A 118 -39.48 -0.98 -17.03
CA GLU A 118 -38.71 -0.32 -18.10
C GLU A 118 -37.42 -1.07 -18.43
N GLU A 119 -37.05 -1.08 -19.72
CA GLU A 119 -35.81 -1.69 -20.24
C GLU A 119 -34.71 -0.64 -20.50
N VAL A 120 -34.89 0.56 -19.96
CA VAL A 120 -33.95 1.68 -20.07
C VAL A 120 -33.68 2.21 -18.67
N GLY A 121 -32.41 2.38 -18.36
CA GLY A 121 -31.93 3.04 -17.14
C GLY A 121 -31.34 4.41 -17.46
N PHE A 122 -31.14 5.23 -16.43
CA PHE A 122 -30.54 6.56 -16.57
C PHE A 122 -29.26 6.64 -15.77
N GLU A 123 -28.16 7.07 -16.40
CA GLU A 123 -26.97 7.48 -15.67
C GLU A 123 -27.04 8.98 -15.34
N VAL A 124 -26.61 9.35 -14.14
CA VAL A 124 -26.57 10.74 -13.66
C VAL A 124 -25.19 11.04 -13.08
N ASP A 125 -24.52 12.07 -13.61
CA ASP A 125 -23.16 12.43 -13.19
C ASP A 125 -23.09 13.24 -11.89
N VAL A 126 -23.20 12.56 -10.74
CA VAL A 126 -23.04 13.19 -9.41
C VAL A 126 -21.65 12.99 -8.81
N ARG A 127 -20.65 12.71 -9.65
CA ARG A 127 -19.31 12.33 -9.20
C ARG A 127 -18.69 13.43 -8.37
N THR A 128 -18.42 13.12 -7.11
CA THR A 128 -17.60 13.94 -6.24
C THR A 128 -16.43 13.08 -5.80
N TYR A 129 -15.27 13.35 -6.38
CA TYR A 129 -14.05 12.75 -5.87
C TYR A 129 -13.70 13.45 -4.56
N PRO A 130 -13.27 12.70 -3.51
CA PRO A 130 -12.90 13.27 -2.23
C PRO A 130 -12.00 14.51 -2.41
N GLY A 131 -12.53 15.68 -2.03
CA GLY A 131 -12.05 17.00 -2.44
C GLY A 131 -11.58 17.89 -1.28
N ARG A 132 -11.25 17.32 -0.12
CA ARG A 132 -10.25 17.95 0.76
C ARG A 132 -8.91 17.46 0.26
N SER A 133 -8.06 18.40 -0.18
CA SER A 133 -6.73 18.15 -0.74
C SER A 133 -6.07 16.98 -0.01
N PRO A 134 -6.03 15.76 -0.57
CA PRO A 134 -5.29 14.71 0.07
C PRO A 134 -3.85 15.18 0.01
N GLU A 135 -3.29 15.45 1.18
CA GLU A 135 -1.92 15.94 1.29
C GLU A 135 -0.98 14.89 0.71
N GLU A 136 0.17 15.35 0.24
CA GLU A 136 1.16 14.44 -0.33
C GLU A 136 1.61 13.44 0.74
N ALA A 137 1.56 12.14 0.42
CA ALA A 137 2.03 11.08 1.31
C ALA A 137 3.41 11.43 1.91
N ASP A 138 3.51 11.45 3.23
CA ASP A 138 4.71 11.92 3.90
C ASP A 138 5.86 10.92 3.78
N THR A 139 5.53 9.63 3.78
CA THR A 139 6.51 8.54 3.71
C THR A 139 6.87 8.14 2.27
N GLU A 140 5.97 8.31 1.31
CA GLU A 140 6.15 7.88 -0.09
C GLU A 140 6.06 9.04 -1.11
N LYS A 141 6.91 10.06 -0.92
CA LYS A 141 7.00 11.25 -1.78
C LYS A 141 7.56 10.94 -3.17
N VAL A 142 7.06 11.67 -4.16
CA VAL A 142 7.38 11.41 -5.56
C VAL A 142 7.46 12.67 -6.40
N ILE A 143 8.34 12.66 -7.41
CA ILE A 143 8.59 13.85 -8.23
C ILE A 143 7.43 14.08 -9.23
N ARG A 144 6.85 13.00 -9.75
CA ARG A 144 5.74 13.02 -10.71
C ARG A 144 4.69 11.99 -10.29
N GLY A 145 3.42 12.20 -10.64
CA GLY A 145 2.34 11.22 -10.40
C GLY A 145 1.34 11.66 -9.34
N ALA A 146 0.49 10.73 -8.93
CA ALA A 146 -0.59 11.01 -8.00
C ALA A 146 -0.03 11.43 -6.64
N ARG A 147 -0.52 12.56 -6.11
CA ARG A 147 -0.18 13.08 -4.78
C ARG A 147 -1.26 12.78 -3.75
N ASP A 148 -2.35 12.15 -4.16
CA ASP A 148 -3.41 11.79 -3.25
C ASP A 148 -2.92 10.71 -2.29
N GLY A 149 -2.77 11.06 -1.01
CA GLY A 149 -2.59 10.12 0.09
C GLY A 149 -3.92 9.58 0.63
N TYR A 150 -3.86 8.44 1.30
CA TYR A 150 -4.92 7.99 2.20
C TYR A 150 -5.09 8.98 3.37
N THR A 151 -6.27 8.95 3.99
CA THR A 151 -6.66 9.79 5.12
C THR A 151 -7.18 8.93 6.25
N GLU A 152 -7.56 9.50 7.38
CA GLU A 152 -8.08 8.75 8.53
C GLU A 152 -9.51 8.23 8.33
N ASN A 153 -10.16 8.52 7.20
CA ASN A 153 -11.55 8.16 6.94
C ASN A 153 -11.65 6.93 6.02
N ILE A 154 -12.18 5.83 6.55
CA ILE A 154 -12.30 4.56 5.82
C ILE A 154 -13.10 4.67 4.50
N ILE A 155 -14.17 5.48 4.47
CA ILE A 155 -15.03 5.67 3.28
C ILE A 155 -14.23 6.38 2.17
N ILE A 156 -13.44 7.39 2.54
CA ILE A 156 -12.57 8.10 1.59
C ILE A 156 -11.48 7.15 1.07
N ASN A 157 -10.86 6.36 1.95
CA ASN A 157 -9.80 5.43 1.57
C ASN A 157 -10.29 4.33 0.60
N THR A 158 -11.47 3.76 0.86
CA THR A 158 -12.07 2.79 -0.07
C THR A 158 -12.38 3.43 -1.42
N ALA A 159 -12.91 4.66 -1.43
CA ALA A 159 -13.21 5.40 -2.65
C ALA A 159 -11.95 5.74 -3.48
N LEU A 160 -10.87 6.18 -2.83
CA LEU A 160 -9.58 6.48 -3.49
C LEU A 160 -8.99 5.25 -4.20
N THR A 161 -9.14 4.08 -3.60
CA THR A 161 -8.71 2.80 -4.17
C THR A 161 -9.65 2.35 -5.29
N ARG A 162 -10.97 2.43 -5.07
CA ARG A 162 -12.01 2.10 -6.06
C ARG A 162 -11.92 2.94 -7.32
N ARG A 163 -11.55 4.23 -7.21
CA ARG A 163 -11.35 5.13 -8.37
C ARG A 163 -10.37 4.55 -9.40
N ARG A 164 -9.40 3.74 -8.94
CA ARG A 164 -8.37 3.07 -9.75
C ARG A 164 -8.79 1.68 -10.21
N ILE A 165 -9.60 0.96 -9.42
CA ILE A 165 -10.09 -0.40 -9.73
C ILE A 165 -11.61 -0.38 -9.89
N ARG A 166 -12.06 -0.33 -11.16
CA ARG A 166 -13.48 -0.33 -11.55
C ARG A 166 -13.95 -1.72 -12.01
N ASP A 167 -13.52 -2.75 -11.29
CA ASP A 167 -13.93 -4.14 -11.51
C ASP A 167 -15.05 -4.48 -10.53
N GLY A 168 -16.17 -5.02 -11.03
CA GLY A 168 -17.31 -5.40 -10.19
C GLY A 168 -17.02 -6.55 -9.22
N ARG A 169 -15.93 -7.28 -9.43
CA ARG A 169 -15.42 -8.32 -8.52
C ARG A 169 -14.52 -7.76 -7.41
N PHE A 170 -14.13 -6.49 -7.46
CA PHE A 170 -13.41 -5.85 -6.37
C PHE A 170 -14.37 -5.64 -5.20
N ARG A 171 -13.97 -6.05 -3.99
CA ARG A 171 -14.83 -6.06 -2.80
C ARG A 171 -14.12 -5.40 -1.63
N PHE A 172 -14.89 -4.65 -0.86
CA PHE A 172 -14.53 -4.21 0.48
C PHE A 172 -15.50 -4.83 1.47
N GLU A 173 -15.06 -5.84 2.21
CA GLU A 173 -15.85 -6.43 3.29
C GLU A 173 -15.52 -5.75 4.61
N ILE A 174 -16.50 -5.07 5.21
CA ILE A 174 -16.34 -4.35 6.47
C ILE A 174 -16.70 -5.25 7.64
N MET A 175 -15.91 -5.17 8.71
CA MET A 175 -16.14 -5.85 9.97
C MET A 175 -15.81 -4.93 11.15
N LYS A 176 -16.36 -5.27 12.32
CA LYS A 176 -16.12 -4.52 13.56
C LYS A 176 -15.19 -5.31 14.47
N VAL A 177 -14.11 -4.66 14.92
CA VAL A 177 -13.08 -5.27 15.76
C VAL A 177 -12.98 -4.55 17.11
N GLY A 178 -12.88 -5.34 18.18
CA GLY A 178 -12.80 -4.86 19.57
C GLY A 178 -14.17 -4.69 20.24
N GLU A 179 -14.23 -4.97 21.55
CA GLU A 179 -15.47 -5.03 22.34
C GLU A 179 -16.11 -3.64 22.54
N ARG A 180 -15.29 -2.65 22.92
CA ARG A 180 -15.74 -1.28 23.21
C ARG A 180 -15.51 -0.35 22.02
N SER A 181 -14.35 -0.40 21.37
CA SER A 181 -14.04 0.49 20.25
C SER A 181 -14.88 0.18 19.02
N LYS A 182 -15.20 -1.11 18.78
CA LYS A 182 -15.96 -1.58 17.61
C LYS A 182 -15.47 -0.94 16.32
N LEU A 183 -14.14 -0.94 16.17
CA LEU A 183 -13.41 -0.27 15.11
C LEU A 183 -13.80 -0.88 13.76
N ASP A 184 -14.10 -0.03 12.79
CA ASP A 184 -14.40 -0.47 11.43
C ASP A 184 -13.12 -0.83 10.67
N VAL A 185 -13.07 -2.06 10.18
CA VAL A 185 -11.95 -2.62 9.41
C VAL A 185 -12.50 -3.16 8.09
N ALA A 186 -11.96 -2.70 6.97
CA ALA A 186 -12.36 -3.14 5.64
C ALA A 186 -11.28 -4.00 4.98
N ILE A 187 -11.66 -5.19 4.54
CA ILE A 187 -10.81 -6.12 3.78
C ILE A 187 -11.08 -5.91 2.29
N GLY A 188 -10.08 -5.40 1.58
CA GLY A 188 -10.13 -5.12 0.14
C GLY A 188 -9.44 -6.21 -0.70
N TYR A 189 -10.15 -6.82 -1.64
CA TYR A 189 -9.56 -7.82 -2.56
C TYR A 189 -10.41 -8.00 -3.83
N ILE A 190 -9.82 -8.54 -4.91
CA ILE A 190 -10.56 -8.90 -6.13
C ILE A 190 -10.94 -10.38 -6.08
N ASN A 191 -12.25 -10.66 -6.05
CA ASN A 191 -12.77 -12.02 -6.13
C ASN A 191 -12.45 -12.65 -7.49
N GLY A 192 -11.91 -13.87 -7.50
CA GLY A 192 -11.40 -14.52 -8.71
C GLY A 192 -9.98 -14.11 -9.11
N VAL A 193 -9.31 -13.26 -8.32
CA VAL A 193 -7.86 -13.01 -8.44
C VAL A 193 -7.17 -13.38 -7.13
N ALA A 194 -7.62 -12.86 -5.99
CA ALA A 194 -7.03 -13.17 -4.69
C ALA A 194 -7.27 -14.63 -4.27
N ASP A 195 -6.34 -15.18 -3.49
CA ASP A 195 -6.47 -16.51 -2.87
C ASP A 195 -7.60 -16.51 -1.82
N PRO A 196 -8.67 -17.32 -2.00
CA PRO A 196 -9.74 -17.43 -1.01
C PRO A 196 -9.25 -17.94 0.35
N GLY A 197 -8.20 -18.77 0.37
CA GLY A 197 -7.62 -19.28 1.61
C GLY A 197 -7.02 -18.17 2.46
N LEU A 198 -6.28 -17.26 1.83
CA LEU A 198 -5.74 -16.07 2.48
C LEU A 198 -6.84 -15.13 2.98
N VAL A 199 -7.83 -14.84 2.15
CA VAL A 199 -8.95 -13.96 2.55
C VAL A 199 -9.68 -14.53 3.76
N LYS A 200 -9.92 -15.84 3.78
CA LYS A 200 -10.54 -16.52 4.91
C LYS A 200 -9.66 -16.46 6.16
N LEU A 201 -8.36 -16.74 6.03
CA LEU A 201 -7.43 -16.65 7.16
C LEU A 201 -7.44 -15.26 7.80
N ILE A 202 -7.42 -14.20 6.99
CA ILE A 202 -7.45 -12.81 7.49
C ILE A 202 -8.76 -12.54 8.23
N LYS A 203 -9.91 -12.98 7.70
CA LYS A 203 -11.20 -12.83 8.38
C LYS A 203 -11.24 -13.56 9.71
N ASP A 204 -10.85 -14.84 9.70
CA ASP A 204 -10.86 -15.69 10.89
C ASP A 204 -9.95 -15.10 11.99
N GLU A 205 -8.77 -14.57 11.63
CA GLU A 205 -7.85 -13.92 12.58
C GLU A 205 -8.39 -12.56 13.09
N LEU A 206 -9.04 -11.76 12.25
CA LEU A 206 -9.66 -10.48 12.66
C LEU A 206 -10.90 -10.69 13.55
N GLU A 207 -11.71 -11.71 13.29
CA GLU A 207 -12.86 -12.09 14.13
C GLU A 207 -12.42 -12.63 15.50
N ALA A 208 -11.24 -13.27 15.57
CA ALA A 208 -10.70 -13.81 16.80
C ALA A 208 -10.08 -12.76 17.74
N ILE A 209 -10.00 -11.49 17.33
CA ILE A 209 -9.44 -10.42 18.15
C ILE A 209 -10.42 -10.05 19.27
N ASP A 210 -10.10 -10.49 20.47
CA ASP A 210 -10.85 -10.19 21.70
C ASP A 210 -10.05 -9.22 22.59
N ILE A 211 -10.37 -7.93 22.50
CA ILE A 211 -9.75 -6.84 23.27
C ILE A 211 -10.74 -5.69 23.45
N ASP A 212 -10.58 -4.90 24.53
CA ASP A 212 -11.41 -3.72 24.82
C ASP A 212 -11.47 -2.75 23.63
N GLY A 213 -10.34 -2.45 22.99
CA GLY A 213 -10.33 -1.63 21.78
C GLY A 213 -8.95 -1.35 21.20
N LEU A 214 -8.95 -0.82 19.98
CA LEU A 214 -7.76 -0.60 19.15
C LEU A 214 -7.64 0.88 18.72
N PRO A 215 -7.28 1.80 19.63
CA PRO A 215 -7.15 3.22 19.30
C PRO A 215 -5.96 3.52 18.38
N MET A 216 -4.92 2.68 18.40
CA MET A 216 -3.76 2.72 17.49
C MET A 216 -3.95 1.64 16.43
N ALA A 217 -4.94 1.88 15.56
CA ALA A 217 -5.66 0.87 14.79
C ALA A 217 -4.77 -0.06 13.94
N ASP A 218 -3.92 0.50 13.08
CA ASP A 218 -3.24 -0.24 12.02
C ASP A 218 -2.10 -1.15 12.51
N LYS A 219 -1.25 -0.67 13.43
CA LYS A 219 -0.18 -1.49 14.01
C LYS A 219 -0.71 -2.56 14.94
N SER A 220 -1.70 -2.22 15.76
CA SER A 220 -2.31 -3.19 16.69
C SER A 220 -3.00 -4.32 15.91
N ILE A 221 -3.67 -4.01 14.80
CA ILE A 221 -4.28 -5.02 13.92
C ILE A 221 -3.22 -5.92 13.29
N GLU A 222 -2.10 -5.37 12.83
CA GLU A 222 -0.99 -6.18 12.30
C GLU A 222 -0.47 -7.18 13.35
N GLU A 223 -0.27 -6.73 14.59
CA GLU A 223 0.27 -7.58 15.67
C GLU A 223 -0.63 -8.80 15.95
N PHE A 224 -1.96 -8.61 15.96
CA PHE A 224 -2.91 -9.71 16.08
C PHE A 224 -2.93 -10.61 14.85
N LEU A 225 -2.86 -10.02 13.66
CA LEU A 225 -2.96 -10.75 12.38
C LEU A 225 -1.75 -11.66 12.12
N VAL A 226 -0.54 -11.16 12.35
CA VAL A 226 0.71 -11.87 11.98
C VAL A 226 1.43 -12.47 13.18
N LYS A 227 1.09 -12.08 14.41
CA LYS A 227 1.67 -12.60 15.66
C LYS A 227 3.20 -12.50 15.64
N GLN A 228 3.70 -11.35 15.21
CA GLN A 228 5.11 -11.10 14.89
C GLN A 228 6.07 -11.26 16.08
N GLY A 229 5.61 -11.00 17.31
CA GLY A 229 6.43 -11.11 18.52
C GLY A 229 7.65 -10.17 18.48
N ILE A 230 8.83 -10.69 18.84
CA ILE A 230 10.09 -9.92 18.88
C ILE A 230 10.77 -9.76 17.51
N ASN A 231 10.17 -10.25 16.42
CA ASN A 231 10.77 -10.19 15.10
C ASN A 231 10.87 -8.72 14.63
N PRO A 232 12.08 -8.22 14.27
CA PRO A 232 12.21 -6.84 13.81
C PRO A 232 11.77 -6.63 12.36
N PHE A 233 11.67 -7.69 11.55
CA PHE A 233 11.31 -7.54 10.13
C PHE A 233 9.82 -7.27 9.94
N PRO A 234 9.46 -6.32 9.07
CA PRO A 234 8.06 -6.06 8.76
C PRO A 234 7.45 -7.26 8.05
N MET A 235 6.27 -7.67 8.51
CA MET A 235 5.55 -8.82 7.94
C MET A 235 4.37 -8.38 7.06
N VAL A 236 4.00 -7.10 7.10
CA VAL A 236 3.03 -6.48 6.20
C VAL A 236 3.64 -5.20 5.63
N ARG A 237 3.19 -4.76 4.45
CA ARG A 237 3.62 -3.47 3.91
C ARG A 237 2.55 -2.41 4.15
N TYR A 238 2.94 -1.34 4.81
CA TYR A 238 2.15 -0.11 4.87
C TYR A 238 2.34 0.73 3.62
N THR A 239 1.26 1.35 3.15
CA THR A 239 1.30 2.39 2.11
C THR A 239 0.33 3.50 2.45
N GLU A 240 0.77 4.73 2.24
CA GLU A 240 -0.09 5.92 2.30
C GLU A 240 -0.67 6.25 0.92
N ARG A 241 -0.34 5.46 -0.11
CA ARG A 241 -0.69 5.76 -1.50
C ARG A 241 -1.74 4.80 -2.07
N PRO A 242 -2.88 5.31 -2.57
CA PRO A 242 -3.90 4.46 -3.17
C PRO A 242 -3.50 3.83 -4.51
N ASP A 243 -2.53 4.40 -5.24
CA ASP A 243 -2.02 3.78 -6.48
C ASP A 243 -1.16 2.54 -6.20
N THR A 244 -0.33 2.58 -5.16
CA THR A 244 0.44 1.42 -4.68
C THR A 244 -0.48 0.29 -4.21
N ALA A 245 -1.48 0.60 -3.39
CA ALA A 245 -2.47 -0.38 -2.93
C ALA A 245 -3.24 -1.02 -4.11
N ALA A 246 -3.71 -0.19 -5.05
CA ALA A 246 -4.42 -0.69 -6.23
C ALA A 246 -3.54 -1.61 -7.11
N ALA A 247 -2.26 -1.29 -7.26
CA ALA A 247 -1.32 -2.14 -7.98
C ALA A 247 -1.18 -3.52 -7.33
N HIS A 248 -1.03 -3.59 -6.00
CA HIS A 248 -0.92 -4.86 -5.29
C HIS A 248 -2.22 -5.67 -5.31
N VAL A 249 -3.37 -5.03 -5.18
CA VAL A 249 -4.67 -5.71 -5.32
C VAL A 249 -4.85 -6.34 -6.70
N LEU A 250 -4.43 -5.64 -7.77
CA LEU A 250 -4.45 -6.19 -9.14
C LEU A 250 -3.48 -7.37 -9.32
N GLU A 251 -2.43 -7.45 -8.50
CA GLU A 251 -1.50 -8.58 -8.46
C GLU A 251 -2.05 -9.78 -7.69
N GLY A 252 -3.13 -9.61 -6.92
CA GLY A 252 -3.76 -10.66 -6.12
C GLY A 252 -3.52 -10.55 -4.61
N HIS A 253 -2.95 -9.44 -4.13
CA HIS A 253 -2.82 -9.16 -2.70
C HIS A 253 -4.18 -8.78 -2.09
N VAL A 254 -4.26 -8.92 -0.76
CA VAL A 254 -5.36 -8.46 0.07
C VAL A 254 -4.90 -7.22 0.83
N ILE A 255 -5.71 -6.17 0.80
CA ILE A 255 -5.47 -4.95 1.57
C ILE A 255 -6.41 -4.89 2.77
N ILE A 256 -5.93 -4.29 3.86
CA ILE A 256 -6.73 -4.05 5.07
C ILE A 256 -6.68 -2.55 5.34
N ILE A 257 -7.86 -1.94 5.37
CA ILE A 257 -8.06 -0.52 5.64
C ILE A 257 -8.72 -0.41 7.00
N THR A 258 -8.08 0.30 7.92
CA THR A 258 -8.60 0.51 9.26
C THR A 258 -9.11 1.94 9.37
N ASP A 259 -10.28 2.14 9.98
CA ASP A 259 -10.73 3.49 10.29
C ASP A 259 -9.72 4.18 11.23
N THR A 260 -9.62 5.49 11.18
CA THR A 260 -8.67 6.33 11.95
C THR A 260 -7.19 6.27 11.56
N SER A 261 -6.80 5.49 10.54
CA SER A 261 -5.40 5.48 10.04
C SER A 261 -5.28 6.03 8.61
N PRO A 262 -4.29 6.92 8.33
CA PRO A 262 -3.97 7.38 6.98
C PRO A 262 -3.09 6.37 6.20
N SER A 263 -2.94 5.14 6.68
CA SER A 263 -2.16 4.09 6.04
C SER A 263 -3.03 2.86 5.74
N VAL A 264 -2.67 2.12 4.69
CA VAL A 264 -3.31 0.86 4.32
C VAL A 264 -2.30 -0.27 4.37
N ILE A 265 -2.72 -1.38 4.97
CA ILE A 265 -1.93 -2.59 5.13
C ILE A 265 -2.07 -3.44 3.86
N ILE A 266 -0.96 -3.87 3.26
CA ILE A 266 -0.90 -4.80 2.13
C ILE A 266 -0.36 -6.14 2.61
N THR A 267 -1.05 -7.22 2.27
CA THR A 267 -0.67 -8.60 2.62
C THR A 267 -0.96 -9.60 1.49
N PRO A 268 -0.24 -10.74 1.42
CA PRO A 268 0.98 -11.05 2.16
C PRO A 268 2.18 -10.34 1.50
N THR A 269 3.26 -10.09 2.24
CA THR A 269 4.44 -9.42 1.66
C THR A 269 5.71 -10.23 1.86
N THR A 270 6.69 -9.92 1.01
CA THR A 270 8.05 -10.48 1.05
C THR A 270 9.04 -9.34 1.23
N LEU A 271 10.28 -9.64 1.58
CA LEU A 271 11.36 -8.64 1.66
C LEU A 271 11.39 -7.74 0.42
N PHE A 272 11.21 -8.33 -0.76
CA PHE A 272 11.30 -7.60 -2.02
C PHE A 272 10.12 -6.67 -2.28
N HIS A 273 8.98 -6.87 -1.61
CA HIS A 273 7.89 -5.91 -1.65
C HIS A 273 8.26 -4.63 -0.91
N HIS A 274 9.06 -4.69 0.18
CA HIS A 274 9.47 -3.52 0.97
C HIS A 274 10.52 -2.63 0.30
N VAL A 275 11.31 -3.21 -0.62
CA VAL A 275 12.35 -2.48 -1.37
C VAL A 275 11.84 -1.83 -2.65
N GLN A 276 10.58 -2.07 -3.02
CA GLN A 276 9.94 -1.42 -4.17
C GLN A 276 9.45 -0.01 -3.82
N HIS A 277 9.56 0.90 -4.79
CA HIS A 277 9.09 2.27 -4.68
C HIS A 277 8.37 2.73 -5.96
N ALA A 278 7.32 3.55 -5.79
CA ALA A 278 6.48 4.03 -6.89
C ALA A 278 7.25 4.83 -7.96
N GLU A 279 8.28 5.58 -7.57
CA GLU A 279 9.11 6.38 -8.49
C GLU A 279 9.74 5.53 -9.61
N GLU A 280 10.13 4.29 -9.31
CA GLU A 280 10.72 3.38 -10.28
C GLU A 280 9.75 3.07 -11.42
N TYR A 281 8.44 3.05 -11.13
CA TYR A 281 7.38 2.74 -12.07
C TYR A 281 6.95 3.93 -12.92
N ARG A 282 7.41 5.14 -12.61
CA ARG A 282 7.08 6.36 -13.38
C ARG A 282 8.12 6.79 -14.39
N GLN A 283 9.31 6.21 -14.31
CA GLN A 283 10.37 6.45 -15.28
C GLN A 283 10.25 5.49 -16.48
N SER A 284 11.15 5.59 -17.47
CA SER A 284 11.31 4.53 -18.47
C SER A 284 11.86 3.25 -17.81
N PRO A 285 11.64 2.06 -18.38
CA PRO A 285 12.12 0.79 -17.80
C PRO A 285 13.63 0.77 -17.49
N SER A 286 14.47 1.36 -18.36
CA SER A 286 15.91 1.45 -18.17
C SER A 286 16.28 2.36 -16.99
N VAL A 287 15.71 3.57 -16.94
CA VAL A 287 15.95 4.52 -15.84
C VAL A 287 15.41 3.98 -14.51
N GLY A 288 14.22 3.36 -14.52
CA GLY A 288 13.65 2.72 -13.33
C GLY A 288 14.51 1.57 -12.82
N THR A 289 15.11 0.77 -13.71
CA THR A 289 16.06 -0.29 -13.34
C THR A 289 17.33 0.28 -12.71
N PHE A 290 17.86 1.36 -13.26
CA PHE A 290 19.03 2.04 -12.70
C PHE A 290 18.77 2.57 -11.28
N ILE A 291 17.64 3.26 -11.07
CA ILE A 291 17.22 3.74 -9.73
C ILE A 291 17.09 2.57 -8.75
N ARG A 292 16.53 1.44 -9.21
CA ARG A 292 16.39 0.23 -8.41
C ARG A 292 17.74 -0.35 -7.98
N TRP A 293 18.73 -0.40 -8.88
CA TRP A 293 20.08 -0.87 -8.53
C TRP A 293 20.78 0.04 -7.53
N ILE A 294 20.66 1.37 -7.68
CA ILE A 294 21.18 2.32 -6.69
C ILE A 294 20.54 2.04 -5.33
N ARG A 295 19.22 1.80 -5.29
CA ARG A 295 18.49 1.49 -4.07
C ARG A 295 18.99 0.20 -3.42
N PHE A 296 19.15 -0.88 -4.19
CA PHE A 296 19.69 -2.13 -3.68
C PHE A 296 21.11 -1.96 -3.14
N LEU A 297 21.96 -1.21 -3.85
CA LEU A 297 23.31 -0.90 -3.39
C LEU A 297 23.28 -0.08 -2.09
N GLY A 298 22.39 0.92 -1.99
CA GLY A 298 22.21 1.72 -0.77
C GLY A 298 21.75 0.88 0.41
N ILE A 299 20.78 -0.03 0.22
CA ILE A 299 20.31 -0.96 1.26
C ILE A 299 21.44 -1.89 1.70
N LEU A 300 22.16 -2.50 0.76
CA LEU A 300 23.29 -3.39 1.07
C LEU A 300 24.42 -2.64 1.78
N ALA A 301 24.76 -1.43 1.34
CA ALA A 301 25.75 -0.58 1.99
C ALA A 301 25.30 -0.20 3.41
N SER A 302 24.02 0.10 3.60
CA SER A 302 23.47 0.43 4.92
C SER A 302 23.60 -0.72 5.92
N LEU A 303 23.61 -1.96 5.46
CA LEU A 303 23.67 -3.14 6.33
C LEU A 303 25.10 -3.64 6.52
N PHE A 304 25.87 -3.77 5.43
CA PHE A 304 27.15 -4.49 5.43
C PHE A 304 28.38 -3.58 5.40
N LEU A 305 28.29 -2.35 4.86
CA LEU A 305 29.48 -1.53 4.64
C LEU A 305 30.21 -1.21 5.95
N LEU A 306 29.48 -0.75 6.96
CA LEU A 306 30.06 -0.33 8.24
C LEU A 306 30.63 -1.53 9.05
N PRO A 307 29.92 -2.67 9.21
CA PRO A 307 30.51 -3.86 9.83
C PRO A 307 31.72 -4.42 9.07
N LEU A 308 31.68 -4.40 7.73
CA LEU A 308 32.80 -4.88 6.91
C LEU A 308 34.00 -3.95 7.02
N TRP A 309 33.78 -2.64 7.06
CA TRP A 309 34.85 -1.68 7.29
C TRP A 309 35.47 -1.87 8.67
N LEU A 310 34.66 -2.02 9.73
CA LEU A 310 35.17 -2.32 11.07
C LEU A 310 36.02 -3.59 11.08
N LEU A 311 35.59 -4.63 10.35
CA LEU A 311 36.37 -5.86 10.22
C LEU A 311 37.76 -5.60 9.63
N PHE A 312 37.87 -4.80 8.58
CA PHE A 312 39.16 -4.44 7.98
C PHE A 312 40.04 -3.57 8.89
N VAL A 313 39.43 -2.76 9.76
CA VAL A 313 40.18 -2.02 10.78
C VAL A 313 40.76 -2.97 11.85
N LEU A 314 40.00 -4.00 12.23
CA LEU A 314 40.43 -4.98 13.24
C LEU A 314 41.40 -6.04 12.68
N GLU A 315 41.24 -6.43 11.41
CA GLU A 315 42.10 -7.39 10.71
C GLU A 315 42.60 -6.81 9.36
N PRO A 316 43.56 -5.87 9.37
CA PRO A 316 44.08 -5.23 8.15
C PRO A 316 44.71 -6.21 7.15
N ASP A 317 45.19 -7.37 7.63
CA ASP A 317 45.80 -8.42 6.80
C ASP A 317 44.82 -9.02 5.76
N LEU A 318 43.51 -8.83 5.94
CA LEU A 318 42.50 -9.24 4.96
C LEU A 318 42.53 -8.38 3.70
N LEU A 319 43.09 -7.17 3.76
CA LEU A 319 43.15 -6.24 2.64
C LEU A 319 44.36 -6.54 1.74
N PRO A 320 44.16 -6.67 0.41
CA PRO A 320 45.26 -6.66 -0.54
C PRO A 320 46.10 -5.38 -0.41
N ALA A 321 47.41 -5.45 -0.67
CA ALA A 321 48.33 -4.30 -0.54
C ALA A 321 47.85 -3.02 -1.26
N LYS A 322 47.11 -3.15 -2.36
CA LYS A 322 46.54 -2.00 -3.11
C LYS A 322 45.39 -1.28 -2.40
N LEU A 323 44.80 -1.90 -1.37
CA LEU A 323 43.63 -1.42 -0.62
C LEU A 323 43.95 -1.10 0.85
N GLN A 324 45.23 -1.09 1.24
CA GLN A 324 45.65 -0.79 2.62
C GLN A 324 45.35 0.65 3.07
N PHE A 325 44.94 1.53 2.15
CA PHE A 325 44.41 2.84 2.51
C PHE A 325 43.04 2.78 3.20
N ILE A 326 42.38 1.61 3.22
CA ILE A 326 41.09 1.40 3.88
C ILE A 326 41.35 1.14 5.37
N GLY A 327 41.27 2.19 6.17
CA GLY A 327 41.47 2.15 7.62
C GLY A 327 41.69 3.56 8.16
N PRO A 328 41.61 3.78 9.48
CA PRO A 328 41.92 5.07 10.08
C PRO A 328 43.39 5.42 9.83
N ASN A 329 43.65 6.62 9.29
CA ASN A 329 45.02 7.12 9.09
C ASN A 329 45.67 7.66 10.38
N GLU A 330 44.86 7.98 11.38
CA GLU A 330 45.28 8.58 12.64
C GLU A 330 44.81 7.74 13.84
N GLU A 331 45.70 7.52 14.80
CA GLU A 331 45.35 6.91 16.07
C GLU A 331 44.64 7.94 16.96
N THR A 332 43.48 7.55 17.50
CA THR A 332 42.66 8.39 18.37
C THR A 332 42.63 7.83 19.78
N ASN A 333 42.24 8.67 20.74
CA ASN A 333 42.24 8.32 22.16
C ASN A 333 41.19 7.26 22.55
N ILE A 334 40.26 6.94 21.65
CA ILE A 334 39.11 6.06 21.90
C ILE A 334 39.10 4.92 20.87
N PRO A 335 38.83 3.66 21.27
CA PRO A 335 38.73 2.55 20.32
C PRO A 335 37.70 2.81 19.21
N THR A 336 38.03 2.48 17.97
CA THR A 336 37.17 2.68 16.79
C THR A 336 35.80 2.03 16.94
N VAL A 337 35.72 0.88 17.61
CA VAL A 337 34.45 0.21 17.93
C VAL A 337 33.52 1.13 18.73
N VAL A 338 34.04 1.77 19.78
CA VAL A 338 33.27 2.67 20.65
C VAL A 338 32.83 3.91 19.87
N GLN A 339 33.71 4.45 19.04
CA GLN A 339 33.38 5.57 18.15
C GLN A 339 32.21 5.24 17.23
N ILE A 340 32.21 4.08 16.59
CA ILE A 340 31.11 3.65 15.71
C ILE A 340 29.78 3.59 16.46
N PHE A 341 29.74 2.95 17.64
CA PHE A 341 28.50 2.89 18.41
C PHE A 341 28.02 4.27 18.86
N LEU A 342 28.94 5.14 19.33
CA LEU A 342 28.59 6.52 19.71
C LEU A 342 28.04 7.31 18.51
N ALA A 343 28.64 7.17 17.34
CA ALA A 343 28.18 7.85 16.13
C ALA A 343 26.83 7.32 15.64
N ASP A 344 26.62 5.99 15.61
CA ASP A 344 25.36 5.38 15.15
C ASP A 344 24.19 5.70 16.12
N PHE A 345 24.43 5.64 17.44
CA PHE A 345 23.46 6.11 18.43
C PHE A 345 23.25 7.62 18.38
N GLY A 346 24.31 8.41 18.11
CA GLY A 346 24.23 9.86 17.95
C GLY A 346 23.28 10.27 16.83
N ILE A 347 23.36 9.60 15.66
CA ILE A 347 22.41 9.82 14.56
C ILE A 347 20.98 9.49 14.98
N GLU A 348 20.79 8.44 15.78
CA GLU A 348 19.46 8.07 16.27
C GLU A 348 18.89 9.09 17.25
N PHE A 349 19.70 9.59 18.18
CA PHE A 349 19.31 10.69 19.06
C PHE A 349 18.95 11.95 18.28
N LEU A 350 19.72 12.30 17.25
CA LEU A 350 19.42 13.43 16.37
C LEU A 350 18.09 13.23 15.64
N ARG A 351 17.82 12.02 15.13
CA ARG A 351 16.55 11.69 14.47
C ARG A 351 15.37 11.81 15.42
N MET A 352 15.47 11.22 16.63
CA MET A 352 14.42 11.31 17.65
C MET A 352 14.16 12.77 18.07
N ALA A 353 15.21 13.55 18.26
CA ALA A 353 15.09 14.97 18.58
C ALA A 353 14.45 15.78 17.43
N ALA A 354 14.80 15.47 16.18
CA ALA A 354 14.26 16.14 14.99
C ALA A 354 12.75 15.93 14.83
N ILE A 355 12.21 14.75 15.19
CA ILE A 355 10.76 14.48 15.13
C ILE A 355 9.98 15.37 16.11
N HIS A 356 10.57 15.69 17.26
CA HIS A 356 9.98 16.59 18.25
C HIS A 356 10.26 18.08 17.98
N THR A 357 10.98 18.39 16.89
CA THR A 357 11.40 19.74 16.55
C THR A 357 10.66 20.22 15.29
N PRO A 358 10.09 21.44 15.27
CA PRO A 358 9.48 22.00 14.06
C PRO A 358 10.44 21.97 12.85
N THR A 359 9.93 21.67 11.65
CA THR A 359 10.74 21.41 10.43
C THR A 359 11.84 22.45 10.12
N PRO A 360 11.60 23.78 10.24
CA PRO A 360 12.64 24.78 10.01
C PRO A 360 13.79 24.68 11.02
N LEU A 361 13.47 24.39 12.28
CA LEU A 361 14.45 24.20 13.34
C LEU A 361 15.19 22.87 13.19
N ALA A 362 14.50 21.80 12.77
CA ALA A 362 15.12 20.50 12.52
C ALA A 362 16.21 20.58 11.42
N THR A 363 15.94 21.34 10.35
CA THR A 363 16.91 21.57 9.26
C THR A 363 18.16 22.33 9.76
N ALA A 364 17.95 23.39 10.56
CA ALA A 364 19.05 24.16 11.14
C ALA A 364 19.88 23.33 12.15
N MET A 365 19.21 22.54 13.00
CA MET A 365 19.86 21.63 13.94
C MET A 365 20.69 20.56 13.21
N GLY A 366 20.20 20.02 12.09
CA GLY A 366 20.95 19.07 11.27
C GLY A 366 22.26 19.66 10.73
N LEU A 367 22.22 20.91 10.25
CA LEU A 367 23.42 21.61 9.78
C LEU A 367 24.42 21.86 10.92
N ILE A 368 23.95 22.29 12.08
CA ILE A 368 24.81 22.52 13.26
C ILE A 368 25.42 21.19 13.76
N ALA A 369 24.62 20.12 13.82
CA ALA A 369 25.10 18.81 14.24
C ALA A 369 26.16 18.25 13.28
N ALA A 370 25.94 18.35 11.97
CA ALA A 370 26.88 17.84 10.98
C ALA A 370 28.17 18.69 10.90
N ALA A 371 28.05 20.02 10.83
CA ALA A 371 29.19 20.89 10.57
C ALA A 371 29.95 21.30 11.85
N LEU A 372 29.24 21.65 12.92
CA LEU A 372 29.88 22.19 14.12
C LEU A 372 30.24 21.08 15.11
N ILE A 373 29.27 20.24 15.48
CA ILE A 373 29.50 19.16 16.45
C ILE A 373 30.39 18.08 15.85
N GLY A 374 30.15 17.69 14.60
CA GLY A 374 30.98 16.74 13.87
C GLY A 374 32.45 17.19 13.77
N GLN A 375 32.69 18.43 13.34
CA GLN A 375 34.05 18.95 13.19
C GLN A 375 34.77 19.07 14.54
N ILE A 376 34.10 19.64 15.56
CA ILE A 376 34.70 19.74 16.91
C ILE A 376 35.02 18.36 17.48
N ALA A 377 34.18 17.36 17.23
CA ALA A 377 34.43 16.00 17.68
C ALA A 377 35.64 15.36 16.98
N ILE A 378 35.91 15.69 15.71
CA ILE A 378 37.14 15.30 15.03
C ILE A 378 38.34 16.04 15.65
N ASP A 379 38.24 17.36 15.78
CA ASP A 379 39.34 18.22 16.23
C ASP A 379 39.80 17.89 17.67
N VAL A 380 38.88 17.47 18.53
CA VAL A 380 39.16 17.04 19.92
C VAL A 380 39.62 15.57 19.99
N GLY A 381 39.63 14.85 18.87
CA GLY A 381 40.07 13.46 18.77
C GLY A 381 39.05 12.44 19.30
N LEU A 382 37.76 12.80 19.37
CA LEU A 382 36.66 11.90 19.72
C LEU A 382 36.35 10.94 18.56
N PHE A 383 36.35 11.46 17.32
CA PHE A 383 36.07 10.69 16.12
C PHE A 383 37.20 10.80 15.10
N VAL A 384 37.52 9.68 14.46
CA VAL A 384 38.29 9.65 13.22
C VAL A 384 37.39 10.03 12.05
N PRO A 385 37.82 10.84 11.07
CA PRO A 385 37.00 11.24 9.91
C PRO A 385 36.37 10.06 9.17
N GLU A 386 37.08 8.95 9.06
CA GLU A 386 36.64 7.71 8.43
C GLU A 386 35.41 7.11 9.14
N VAL A 387 35.35 7.13 10.47
CA VAL A 387 34.18 6.65 11.22
C VAL A 387 32.94 7.45 10.85
N ILE A 388 33.06 8.78 10.82
CA ILE A 388 31.96 9.68 10.45
C ILE A 388 31.52 9.41 9.00
N LEU A 389 32.47 9.23 8.09
CA LEU A 389 32.18 8.91 6.69
C LEU A 389 31.38 7.61 6.54
N TYR A 390 31.84 6.50 7.11
CA TYR A 390 31.18 5.20 6.94
C TYR A 390 29.82 5.15 7.66
N VAL A 391 29.70 5.78 8.83
CA VAL A 391 28.41 5.90 9.53
C VAL A 391 27.43 6.76 8.74
N ALA A 392 27.89 7.87 8.14
CA ALA A 392 27.06 8.72 7.28
C ALA A 392 26.57 7.98 6.03
N ILE A 393 27.45 7.23 5.34
CA ILE A 393 27.06 6.41 4.18
C ILE A 393 26.02 5.36 4.59
N ALA A 394 26.22 4.70 5.74
CA ALA A 394 25.29 3.70 6.25
C ALA A 394 23.93 4.31 6.61
N ALA A 395 23.90 5.54 7.13
CA ALA A 395 22.67 6.29 7.39
C ALA A 395 21.95 6.69 6.10
N ILE A 396 22.68 7.21 5.10
CA ILE A 396 22.11 7.56 3.78
C ILE A 396 21.52 6.33 3.10
N GLY A 397 22.22 5.20 3.14
CA GLY A 397 21.70 3.93 2.61
C GLY A 397 20.42 3.48 3.32
N SER A 398 20.30 3.73 4.63
CA SER A 398 19.07 3.46 5.38
C SER A 398 17.90 4.32 4.88
N PHE A 399 18.13 5.60 4.58
CA PHE A 399 17.11 6.50 4.01
C PHE A 399 16.72 6.14 2.57
N ALA A 400 17.60 5.45 1.84
CA ALA A 400 17.26 4.88 0.54
C ALA A 400 16.29 3.68 0.63
N THR A 401 16.06 3.11 1.82
CA THR A 401 15.08 2.02 2.01
C THR A 401 13.66 2.60 1.99
N PRO A 402 12.77 2.19 1.07
CA PRO A 402 11.42 2.76 0.95
C PRO A 402 10.54 2.54 2.18
N SER A 403 10.56 1.31 2.70
CA SER A 403 9.78 0.95 3.88
C SER A 403 10.54 1.39 5.13
N TYR A 404 9.93 2.29 5.91
CA TYR A 404 10.48 2.76 7.18
C TYR A 404 10.77 1.60 8.15
N GLU A 405 9.83 0.66 8.28
CA GLU A 405 9.99 -0.50 9.15
C GLU A 405 11.17 -1.38 8.74
N LEU A 406 11.34 -1.64 7.44
CA LEU A 406 12.51 -2.38 6.94
C LEU A 406 13.82 -1.61 7.20
N ALA A 407 13.81 -0.28 7.08
CA ALA A 407 14.98 0.54 7.36
C ALA A 407 15.42 0.42 8.83
N VAL A 408 14.45 0.43 9.76
CA VAL A 408 14.69 0.23 11.20
C VAL A 408 15.17 -1.20 11.48
N ALA A 409 14.55 -2.21 10.86
CA ALA A 409 14.97 -3.60 10.98
C ALA A 409 16.43 -3.78 10.53
N ASN A 410 16.79 -3.26 9.35
CA ASN A 410 18.15 -3.32 8.81
C ASN A 410 19.16 -2.63 9.73
N LYS A 411 18.77 -1.53 10.38
CA LYS A 411 19.61 -0.85 11.38
C LYS A 411 19.87 -1.75 12.60
N MET A 412 18.85 -2.41 13.14
CA MET A 412 19.01 -3.36 14.25
C MET A 412 19.96 -4.51 13.89
N LEU A 413 19.85 -5.04 12.65
CA LEU A 413 20.74 -6.07 12.15
C LEU A 413 22.18 -5.57 11.97
N ARG A 414 22.37 -4.33 11.50
CA ARG A 414 23.70 -3.71 11.43
C ARG A 414 24.34 -3.65 12.81
N LEU A 415 23.61 -3.21 13.83
CA LEU A 415 24.11 -3.18 15.21
C LEU A 415 24.47 -4.59 15.70
N PHE A 416 23.64 -5.58 15.41
CA PHE A 416 23.94 -6.98 15.70
C PHE A 416 25.22 -7.46 15.00
N LEU A 417 25.40 -7.15 13.71
CA LEU A 417 26.64 -7.45 12.97
C LEU A 417 27.86 -6.77 13.59
N LEU A 418 27.75 -5.49 13.97
CA LEU A 418 28.84 -4.73 14.60
C LEU A 418 29.28 -5.36 15.93
N ILE A 419 28.34 -5.79 16.76
CA ILE A 419 28.65 -6.46 18.04
C ILE A 419 29.43 -7.76 17.79
N PHE A 420 29.00 -8.57 16.81
CA PHE A 420 29.67 -9.82 16.50
C PHE A 420 31.06 -9.61 15.87
N VAL A 421 31.21 -8.62 14.99
CA VAL A 421 32.52 -8.25 14.42
C VAL A 421 33.46 -7.76 15.53
N ALA A 422 32.98 -6.90 16.43
CA ALA A 422 33.78 -6.38 17.53
C ALA A 422 34.24 -7.48 18.50
N ALA A 423 33.41 -8.51 18.73
CA ALA A 423 33.73 -9.60 19.65
C ALA A 423 34.56 -10.73 19.00
N PHE A 424 34.25 -11.09 17.76
CA PHE A 424 34.75 -12.32 17.13
C PHE A 424 35.38 -12.11 15.75
N HIS A 425 35.58 -10.86 15.30
CA HIS A 425 36.28 -10.52 14.05
C HIS A 425 35.67 -11.26 12.83
N THR A 426 36.48 -11.84 11.94
CA THR A 426 36.01 -12.54 10.73
C THR A 426 34.98 -13.65 11.02
N PRO A 427 35.23 -14.60 11.96
CA PRO A 427 34.21 -15.58 12.35
C PRO A 427 32.90 -14.95 12.80
N GLY A 428 32.96 -13.84 13.55
CA GLY A 428 31.78 -13.10 14.00
C GLY A 428 30.93 -12.60 12.84
N PHE A 429 31.57 -11.96 11.85
CA PHE A 429 30.90 -11.46 10.65
C PHE A 429 30.17 -12.58 9.90
N LEU A 430 30.85 -13.70 9.66
CA LEU A 430 30.32 -14.84 8.91
C LEU A 430 29.16 -15.52 9.65
N ILE A 431 29.31 -15.77 10.95
CA ILE A 431 28.28 -16.40 11.78
C ILE A 431 27.06 -15.50 11.85
N ALA A 432 27.23 -14.22 12.17
CA ALA A 432 26.12 -13.29 12.30
C ALA A 432 25.36 -13.12 10.98
N THR A 433 26.07 -12.96 9.85
CA THR A 433 25.46 -12.89 8.51
C THR A 433 24.68 -14.16 8.19
N THR A 434 25.25 -15.33 8.48
CA THR A 434 24.59 -16.62 8.24
C THR A 434 23.34 -16.76 9.10
N CYS A 435 23.40 -16.40 10.39
CA CYS A 435 22.25 -16.41 11.29
C CYS A 435 21.13 -15.50 10.80
N ILE A 436 21.44 -14.31 10.30
CA ILE A 436 20.45 -13.38 9.72
C ILE A 436 19.75 -14.01 8.51
N ILE A 437 20.51 -14.57 7.57
CA ILE A 437 19.94 -15.20 6.37
C ILE A 437 19.05 -16.39 6.75
N LEU A 438 19.51 -17.25 7.66
CA LEU A 438 18.72 -18.40 8.14
C LEU A 438 17.44 -17.96 8.86
N TYR A 439 17.52 -16.90 9.65
CA TYR A 439 16.36 -16.33 10.34
C TYR A 439 15.33 -15.82 9.33
N MET A 440 15.76 -15.01 8.34
CA MET A 440 14.90 -14.51 7.27
C MET A 440 14.30 -15.65 6.43
N ALA A 441 15.05 -16.73 6.19
CA ALA A 441 14.56 -17.89 5.46
C ALA A 441 13.44 -18.66 6.19
N ARG A 442 13.39 -18.57 7.52
CA ARG A 442 12.34 -19.19 8.34
C ARG A 442 11.07 -18.34 8.41
N LEU A 443 11.18 -17.02 8.21
CA LEU A 443 10.04 -16.11 8.33
C LEU A 443 8.96 -16.39 7.26
N LYS A 444 7.71 -16.35 7.71
CA LYS A 444 6.53 -16.47 6.84
C LYS A 444 5.50 -15.41 7.21
N SER A 445 5.14 -14.55 6.25
CA SER A 445 4.03 -13.60 6.36
C SER A 445 2.76 -14.30 5.89
N LEU A 446 1.83 -14.66 6.78
CA LEU A 446 0.54 -15.28 6.41
C LEU A 446 0.69 -16.41 5.38
N ASN A 447 1.47 -17.44 5.75
CA ASN A 447 1.84 -18.61 4.94
C ASN A 447 2.70 -18.35 3.69
N THR A 448 3.17 -17.11 3.49
CA THR A 448 4.08 -16.74 2.40
C THR A 448 5.53 -16.67 2.85
N PRO A 449 6.48 -17.40 2.23
CA PRO A 449 7.91 -17.29 2.51
C PRO A 449 8.47 -15.87 2.31
N TYR A 450 9.12 -15.32 3.33
CA TYR A 450 9.57 -13.93 3.32
C TYR A 450 10.69 -13.64 2.31
N LEU A 451 11.54 -14.63 2.02
CA LEU A 451 12.63 -14.53 1.05
C LEU A 451 12.23 -14.86 -0.40
N TRP A 452 10.95 -15.10 -0.69
CA TRP A 452 10.53 -15.31 -2.08
C TRP A 452 10.80 -14.04 -2.91
N PRO A 453 11.36 -14.14 -4.13
CA PRO A 453 11.59 -15.34 -4.95
C PRO A 453 13.00 -15.93 -4.86
N PHE A 454 13.82 -15.56 -3.89
CA PHE A 454 15.11 -16.19 -3.66
C PHE A 454 14.93 -17.58 -3.04
N LEU A 455 14.04 -17.69 -2.04
CA LEU A 455 13.66 -18.95 -1.39
C LEU A 455 12.13 -19.00 -1.16
N PRO A 456 11.40 -19.92 -1.83
CA PRO A 456 11.85 -20.83 -2.89
C PRO A 456 12.25 -20.08 -4.16
N PHE A 457 13.25 -20.61 -4.88
CA PHE A 457 13.83 -19.94 -6.04
C PHE A 457 12.84 -19.87 -7.23
N ASN A 458 12.54 -18.65 -7.68
CA ASN A 458 11.77 -18.41 -8.90
C ASN A 458 12.54 -17.43 -9.82
N PRO A 459 13.19 -17.91 -10.90
CA PRO A 459 14.05 -17.08 -11.73
C PRO A 459 13.28 -15.99 -12.49
N GLN A 460 12.04 -16.28 -12.90
CA GLN A 460 11.22 -15.33 -13.63
C GLN A 460 10.82 -14.14 -12.75
N ALA A 461 10.37 -14.42 -11.52
CA ALA A 461 10.05 -13.38 -10.55
C ALA A 461 11.29 -12.61 -10.10
N LEU A 462 12.41 -13.29 -9.87
CA LEU A 462 13.66 -12.64 -9.51
C LEU A 462 14.15 -11.68 -10.60
N TRP A 463 14.01 -12.06 -11.87
CA TRP A 463 14.35 -11.18 -13.00
C TRP A 463 13.50 -9.90 -13.02
N GLN A 464 12.20 -10.00 -12.76
CA GLN A 464 11.30 -8.84 -12.69
C GLN A 464 11.59 -7.92 -11.49
N ILE A 465 12.13 -8.48 -10.41
CA ILE A 465 12.60 -7.70 -9.26
C ILE A 465 13.91 -7.00 -9.60
N LEU A 466 14.89 -7.69 -10.19
CA LEU A 466 16.18 -7.08 -10.51
C LEU A 466 16.09 -6.05 -11.65
N ILE A 467 15.25 -6.31 -12.65
CA ILE A 467 15.10 -5.49 -13.85
C ILE A 467 13.63 -5.13 -14.02
N ARG A 468 13.34 -3.83 -14.14
CA ARG A 468 11.99 -3.37 -14.38
C ARG A 468 11.61 -3.67 -15.83
N THR A 469 10.72 -4.63 -16.02
CA THR A 469 10.14 -4.94 -17.33
C THR A 469 9.05 -3.94 -17.71
N PRO A 470 8.87 -3.61 -19.01
CA PRO A 470 7.73 -2.82 -19.47
C PRO A 470 6.40 -3.50 -19.10
N VAL A 471 5.39 -2.71 -18.69
CA VAL A 471 4.06 -3.23 -18.33
C VAL A 471 3.45 -4.13 -19.43
N PRO A 472 3.57 -3.82 -20.74
CA PRO A 472 3.09 -4.71 -21.79
C PRO A 472 3.75 -6.10 -21.83
N GLY A 473 4.97 -6.26 -21.26
CA GLY A 473 5.69 -7.54 -21.19
C GLY A 473 5.56 -8.25 -19.84
N ALA A 474 5.03 -7.58 -18.81
CA ALA A 474 4.87 -8.13 -17.46
C ALA A 474 3.49 -8.76 -17.30
N ASN A 475 3.28 -9.93 -17.92
CA ASN A 475 1.98 -10.60 -17.90
C ASN A 475 1.68 -11.40 -16.62
N PRO A 476 2.55 -12.29 -16.12
CA PRO A 476 2.17 -13.16 -15.01
C PRO A 476 2.02 -12.35 -13.70
N ARG A 477 1.01 -12.71 -12.91
CA ARG A 477 0.89 -12.27 -11.52
C ARG A 477 1.92 -13.02 -10.66
N PRO A 478 2.39 -12.41 -9.55
CA PRO A 478 3.31 -13.08 -8.64
C PRO A 478 2.75 -14.42 -8.18
N SER A 479 3.51 -15.51 -8.32
CA SER A 479 3.04 -16.84 -7.90
C SER A 479 2.80 -16.95 -6.39
N ILE A 480 3.41 -16.03 -5.63
CA ILE A 480 3.43 -16.04 -4.17
C ILE A 480 2.07 -15.75 -3.54
N VAL A 481 1.21 -14.99 -4.22
CA VAL A 481 -0.14 -14.70 -3.75
C VAL A 481 -1.18 -15.74 -4.17
N HIS A 482 -0.72 -16.86 -4.76
CA HIS A 482 -1.56 -17.96 -5.25
C HIS A 482 -2.80 -17.49 -6.04
N PRO A 483 -2.63 -16.63 -7.05
CA PRO A 483 -3.76 -15.98 -7.66
C PRO A 483 -4.59 -16.99 -8.47
N GLN A 484 -5.91 -16.87 -8.40
CA GLN A 484 -6.84 -17.72 -9.18
C GLN A 484 -6.70 -17.44 -10.69
N ASP A 485 -6.59 -16.15 -11.05
CA ASP A 485 -6.22 -15.69 -12.39
C ASP A 485 -4.71 -15.42 -12.44
N LYS A 486 -3.97 -16.18 -13.24
CA LYS A 486 -2.50 -16.09 -13.29
C LYS A 486 -1.98 -14.94 -14.17
N ASP A 487 -2.78 -14.42 -15.08
CA ASP A 487 -2.31 -13.48 -16.11
C ASP A 487 -2.99 -12.10 -15.99
N ARG A 488 -2.18 -11.03 -15.94
CA ARG A 488 -2.67 -9.65 -15.84
C ARG A 488 -3.34 -9.20 -17.14
N GLN A 489 -2.83 -9.67 -18.27
CA GLN A 489 -3.32 -9.34 -19.59
C GLN A 489 -4.18 -10.50 -20.11
N PRO A 490 -5.28 -10.19 -20.81
CA PRO A 490 -6.05 -11.21 -21.52
C PRO A 490 -5.14 -11.92 -22.53
N ALA A 491 -5.36 -13.21 -22.73
CA ALA A 491 -4.70 -13.95 -23.80
C ALA A 491 -4.83 -13.19 -25.13
N LYS A 492 -3.71 -12.96 -25.81
CA LYS A 492 -3.73 -12.42 -27.17
C LYS A 492 -4.37 -13.50 -28.07
N PRO A 493 -5.33 -13.13 -28.93
CA PRO A 493 -6.01 -14.08 -29.82
C PRO A 493 -5.05 -14.73 -30.82
#